data_AF-A0A1B8GID2-F1
#
_entry.id   AF-A0A1B8GID2-F1
#
_cell.length_a   1.000
_cell.length_b   1.000
_cell.length_c   1.000
_cell.angle_alpha   90.00
_cell.angle_beta   90.00
_cell.angle_gamma   90.00
#
_symmetry.space_group_name_H-M   'P 1'
#
loop_
_entity.id
_entity.type
_entity.pdbx_description
1 polymer ?
#
loop_
_entity_poly.entity_id
_entity_poly.type
_entity_poly.pdbx_seq_one_letter_code
_entity_poly.pdbx_strand_id
1 'polypeptide(L)'
;MHLRIHQAGLQGTLNIAKLHSIVVSTDTKMTIGLLFDLIPSTDSSLYSYKNTALASEHHAKWKQQVTDTVTQLHAHDLVWGDVHPGNIVIDTSFNAWVVDFGGGSIVEFVPRKKAGTKEGDWQGVGKIFDEWIFKSDD
;
A
#
# COMPACT_ATOMS: atom_id res chain seq x y z
N MET A 1 0.23 -11.36 7.71
CA MET A 1 -0.18 -9.96 7.94
C MET A 1 -1.70 -9.77 7.84
N HIS A 2 -2.37 -10.12 6.72
CA HIS A 2 -3.84 -9.97 6.58
C HIS A 2 -4.69 -10.56 7.71
N LEU A 3 -4.32 -11.72 8.29
CA LEU A 3 -5.00 -12.27 9.46
C LEU A 3 -4.95 -11.32 10.67
N ARG A 4 -3.81 -10.65 10.90
CA ARG A 4 -3.64 -9.68 11.99
C ARG A 4 -4.47 -8.41 11.74
N ILE A 5 -4.51 -7.93 10.50
CA ILE A 5 -5.38 -6.80 10.09
C ILE A 5 -6.86 -7.14 10.37
N HIS A 6 -7.28 -8.37 10.05
CA HIS A 6 -8.63 -8.83 10.33
C HIS A 6 -8.92 -8.91 11.84
N GLN A 7 -8.01 -9.51 12.62
CA GLN A 7 -8.14 -9.59 14.08
C GLN A 7 -8.15 -8.22 14.77
N ALA A 8 -7.48 -7.23 14.18
CA ALA A 8 -7.49 -5.84 14.64
C ALA A 8 -8.78 -5.09 14.29
N GLY A 9 -9.70 -5.68 13.52
CA GLY A 9 -10.95 -5.03 13.12
C GLY A 9 -10.79 -3.93 12.08
N LEU A 10 -9.63 -3.85 11.41
CA LEU A 10 -9.31 -2.80 10.43
C LEU A 10 -9.86 -3.07 9.02
N GLN A 11 -10.57 -4.18 8.84
CA GLN A 11 -11.17 -4.57 7.57
C GLN A 11 -12.46 -3.77 7.33
N GLY A 12 -12.54 -3.07 6.20
CA GLY A 12 -13.69 -2.22 5.83
C GLY A 12 -13.69 -0.81 6.43
N THR A 13 -12.74 -0.48 7.30
CA THR A 13 -12.52 0.88 7.82
C THR A 13 -11.40 1.63 7.10
N LEU A 14 -10.54 0.90 6.38
CA LEU A 14 -9.39 1.41 5.65
C LEU A 14 -9.48 0.98 4.17
N ASN A 15 -8.81 1.74 3.31
CA ASN A 15 -8.61 1.36 1.90
C ASN A 15 -7.51 0.30 1.79
N ILE A 16 -7.81 -0.90 2.29
CA ILE A 16 -6.99 -2.11 2.17
C ILE A 16 -7.88 -3.21 1.58
N ALA A 17 -7.38 -3.93 0.57
CA ALA A 17 -8.13 -5.05 0.02
C ALA A 17 -8.28 -6.19 1.05
N LYS A 18 -9.51 -6.65 1.26
CA LYS A 18 -9.77 -7.79 2.15
C LYS A 18 -9.25 -9.08 1.54
N LEU A 19 -8.49 -9.85 2.32
CA LEU A 19 -8.15 -11.23 1.97
C LEU A 19 -9.35 -12.13 2.28
N HIS A 20 -9.91 -12.78 1.27
CA HIS A 20 -11.04 -13.71 1.41
C HIS A 20 -10.58 -15.15 1.63
N SER A 21 -9.61 -15.62 0.85
CA SER A 21 -9.18 -17.02 0.89
C SER A 21 -7.81 -17.24 0.25
N ILE A 22 -7.24 -18.41 0.51
CA ILE A 22 -6.11 -18.97 -0.23
C ILE A 22 -6.66 -19.85 -1.34
N VAL A 23 -6.19 -19.64 -2.57
CA VAL A 23 -6.53 -20.48 -3.72
C VAL A 23 -5.53 -21.63 -3.79
N VAL A 24 -6.03 -22.86 -3.82
CA VAL A 24 -5.20 -24.08 -3.89
C VAL A 24 -5.54 -24.89 -5.16
N SER A 25 -4.60 -25.74 -5.61
CA SER A 25 -4.84 -26.69 -6.69
C SER A 25 -5.98 -27.64 -6.37
N THR A 26 -6.60 -28.21 -7.40
CA THR A 26 -7.73 -29.15 -7.23
C THR A 26 -7.37 -30.34 -6.35
N ASP A 27 -6.11 -30.79 -6.37
CA ASP A 27 -5.59 -31.86 -5.51
C ASP A 27 -5.10 -31.38 -4.14
N THR A 28 -5.24 -30.09 -3.83
CA THR A 28 -4.85 -29.40 -2.59
C THR A 28 -3.36 -29.40 -2.24
N LYS A 29 -2.50 -29.89 -3.15
CA LYS A 29 -1.06 -30.02 -2.89
C LYS A 29 -0.28 -28.72 -3.11
N MET A 30 -0.85 -27.75 -3.82
CA MET A 30 -0.18 -26.51 -4.17
C MET A 30 -1.04 -25.30 -3.82
N THR A 31 -0.44 -24.30 -3.20
CA THR A 31 -1.04 -22.95 -3.13
C THR A 31 -0.81 -22.25 -4.45
N ILE A 32 -1.89 -21.85 -5.12
CA ILE A 32 -1.88 -21.11 -6.38
C ILE A 32 -1.78 -19.61 -6.11
N GLY A 33 -2.50 -19.11 -5.11
CA GLY A 33 -2.52 -17.67 -4.84
C GLY A 33 -3.46 -17.27 -3.71
N LEU A 34 -3.76 -15.98 -3.69
CA LEU A 34 -4.61 -15.33 -2.69
C LEU A 34 -5.78 -14.64 -3.39
N LEU A 35 -6.98 -14.72 -2.82
CA LEU A 35 -8.19 -14.07 -3.31
C LEU A 35 -8.48 -12.81 -2.49
N PHE A 36 -8.53 -11.65 -3.15
CA PHE A 36 -8.77 -10.36 -2.53
C PHE A 36 -10.05 -9.68 -3.05
N ASP A 37 -10.51 -8.64 -2.35
CA ASP A 37 -11.41 -7.64 -2.94
C ASP A 37 -10.82 -7.10 -4.24
N LEU A 38 -11.67 -6.98 -5.27
CA LEU A 38 -11.32 -6.26 -6.47
C LEU A 38 -11.32 -4.76 -6.19
N ILE A 39 -10.15 -4.14 -6.29
CA ILE A 39 -10.05 -2.68 -6.32
C ILE A 39 -10.40 -2.24 -7.75
N PRO A 40 -11.44 -1.40 -7.96
CA PRO A 40 -11.84 -0.97 -9.29
C PRO A 40 -10.86 0.10 -9.81
N SER A 41 -9.70 -0.33 -10.29
CA SER A 41 -8.61 0.49 -10.84
C SER A 41 -8.35 0.14 -12.31
N THR A 42 -7.82 1.09 -13.09
CA THR A 42 -7.42 0.86 -14.50
C THR A 42 -6.00 0.28 -14.60
N ASP A 43 -5.65 -0.68 -13.75
CA ASP A 43 -4.30 -1.27 -13.62
C ASP A 43 -3.17 -0.26 -13.32
N SER A 44 -3.47 0.85 -12.64
CA SER A 44 -2.48 1.87 -12.29
C SER A 44 -2.19 1.93 -10.78
N SER A 45 -0.91 1.88 -10.46
CA SER A 45 -0.41 2.27 -9.14
C SER A 45 -0.02 3.75 -9.15
N LEU A 46 0.38 4.29 -8.00
CA LEU A 46 0.84 5.67 -7.87
C LEU A 46 2.01 6.00 -8.82
N TYR A 47 2.76 5.00 -9.30
CA TYR A 47 3.75 5.16 -10.38
C TYR A 47 3.20 5.88 -11.62
N SER A 48 1.97 5.56 -12.04
CA SER A 48 1.35 6.14 -13.25
C SER A 48 1.01 7.61 -13.11
N TYR A 49 1.03 8.16 -11.89
CA TYR A 49 0.64 9.52 -11.58
C TYR A 49 1.84 10.43 -11.29
N LYS A 50 3.07 9.90 -11.27
CA LYS A 50 4.29 10.68 -11.01
C LYS A 50 4.37 11.87 -11.96
N ASN A 51 4.56 13.07 -11.41
CA ASN A 51 4.68 14.33 -12.15
C ASN A 51 3.51 14.62 -13.11
N THR A 52 2.29 14.21 -12.75
CA THR A 52 1.07 14.51 -13.53
C THR A 52 0.23 15.61 -12.88
N ALA A 53 -0.66 16.24 -13.66
CA ALA A 53 -1.64 17.19 -13.11
C ALA A 53 -2.57 16.54 -12.06
N LEU A 54 -2.93 15.26 -12.27
CA LEU A 54 -3.73 14.48 -11.33
C LEU A 54 -3.01 14.24 -10.00
N ALA A 55 -1.68 14.07 -10.01
CA ALA A 55 -0.92 14.03 -8.77
C ALA A 55 -1.04 15.33 -7.99
N SER A 56 -0.92 16.49 -8.64
CA SER A 56 -1.12 17.78 -7.97
C SER A 56 -2.54 17.95 -7.43
N GLU A 57 -3.55 17.52 -8.20
CA GLU A 57 -4.96 17.63 -7.83
C GLU A 57 -5.33 16.77 -6.61
N HIS A 58 -4.83 15.53 -6.56
CA HIS A 58 -5.22 14.56 -5.54
C HIS A 58 -4.17 14.31 -4.45
N HIS A 59 -3.02 15.01 -4.50
CA HIS A 59 -1.90 14.84 -3.58
C HIS A 59 -2.33 14.77 -2.10
N ALA A 60 -3.05 15.80 -1.64
CA ALA A 60 -3.48 15.90 -0.24
C ALA A 60 -4.39 14.73 0.16
N LYS A 61 -5.30 14.32 -0.74
CA LYS A 61 -6.22 13.19 -0.52
C LYS A 61 -5.46 11.88 -0.41
N TRP A 62 -4.57 11.59 -1.35
CA TRP A 62 -3.81 10.34 -1.35
C TRP A 62 -2.86 10.26 -0.16
N LYS A 63 -2.16 11.36 0.16
CA LYS A 63 -1.30 11.44 1.35
C LYS A 63 -2.09 11.16 2.61
N GLN A 64 -3.27 11.75 2.76
CA GLN A 64 -4.14 11.54 3.92
C GLN A 64 -4.59 10.07 4.03
N GLN A 65 -5.12 9.48 2.96
CA GLN A 65 -5.61 8.10 2.96
C GLN A 65 -4.51 7.07 3.29
N VAL A 66 -3.31 7.26 2.74
CA VAL A 66 -2.15 6.40 3.06
C VAL A 66 -1.69 6.62 4.51
N THR A 67 -1.63 7.88 4.96
CA THR A 67 -1.26 8.23 6.35
C THR A 67 -2.24 7.65 7.38
N ASP A 68 -3.54 7.74 7.11
CA ASP A 68 -4.58 7.16 7.97
C ASP A 68 -4.42 5.63 8.06
N THR A 69 -4.15 4.99 6.92
CA THR A 69 -3.90 3.55 6.87
C THR A 69 -2.68 3.17 7.71
N VAL A 70 -1.54 3.84 7.53
CA VAL A 70 -0.31 3.56 8.29
C VAL A 70 -0.50 3.84 9.78
N THR A 71 -1.18 4.93 10.14
CA THR A 71 -1.50 5.28 11.53
C THR A 71 -2.30 4.17 12.21
N GLN A 72 -3.34 3.68 11.53
CA GLN A 72 -4.21 2.64 12.06
C GLN A 72 -3.47 1.30 12.18
N LEU A 73 -2.63 0.94 11.22
CA LEU A 73 -1.76 -0.24 11.36
C LEU A 73 -0.84 -0.10 12.59
N HIS A 74 -0.17 1.04 12.75
CA HIS A 74 0.79 1.26 13.83
C HIS A 74 0.16 1.30 15.22
N ALA A 75 -1.09 1.77 15.32
CA ALA A 75 -1.89 1.75 16.54
C ALA A 75 -2.18 0.33 17.05
N HIS A 76 -2.14 -0.67 16.15
CA HIS A 76 -2.32 -2.08 16.46
C HIS A 76 -1.01 -2.88 16.42
N ASP A 77 0.14 -2.21 16.52
CA ASP A 77 1.49 -2.81 16.43
C ASP A 77 1.75 -3.59 15.14
N LEU A 78 1.07 -3.18 14.07
CA LEU A 78 1.28 -3.66 12.72
C LEU A 78 2.13 -2.66 11.94
N VAL A 79 2.86 -3.16 10.95
CA VAL A 79 3.74 -2.40 10.07
C VAL A 79 3.35 -2.76 8.64
N TRP A 80 3.33 -1.78 7.74
CA TRP A 80 3.09 -2.03 6.31
C TRP A 80 4.27 -2.79 5.72
N GLY A 81 5.48 -2.27 5.89
CA GLY A 81 6.73 -3.02 5.75
C GLY A 81 7.26 -3.17 4.33
N ASP A 82 6.53 -2.71 3.31
CA ASP A 82 7.01 -2.64 1.92
C ASP A 82 6.52 -1.34 1.21
N VAL A 83 6.92 -0.20 1.78
CA VAL A 83 6.43 1.11 1.32
C VAL A 83 7.11 1.53 0.03
N HIS A 84 6.35 1.57 -1.06
CA HIS A 84 6.73 2.19 -2.33
C HIS A 84 5.49 2.51 -3.19
N PRO A 85 5.60 3.35 -4.24
CA PRO A 85 4.46 3.78 -5.06
C PRO A 85 3.70 2.64 -5.76
N GLY A 86 4.36 1.51 -6.02
CA GLY A 86 3.75 0.34 -6.65
C GLY A 86 2.76 -0.38 -5.76
N ASN A 87 2.92 -0.24 -4.43
CA ASN A 87 2.01 -0.79 -3.43
C ASN A 87 0.92 0.21 -3.02
N ILE A 88 0.74 1.28 -3.80
CA ILE A 88 -0.37 2.25 -3.66
C ILE A 88 -1.18 2.20 -4.96
N VAL A 89 -2.36 1.58 -4.92
CA VAL A 89 -3.28 1.51 -6.06
C VAL A 89 -4.24 2.68 -6.04
N ILE A 90 -4.51 3.29 -7.19
CA ILE A 90 -5.51 4.36 -7.31
C ILE A 90 -6.76 3.80 -7.97
N ASP A 91 -7.89 3.86 -7.25
CA ASP A 91 -9.18 3.42 -7.81
C ASP A 91 -9.78 4.46 -8.77
N THR A 92 -10.86 4.07 -9.45
CA THR A 92 -11.62 4.92 -10.40
C THR A 92 -12.25 6.16 -9.75
N SER A 93 -12.31 6.23 -8.42
CA SER A 93 -12.75 7.41 -7.65
C SER A 93 -11.57 8.22 -7.09
N PHE A 94 -10.36 7.96 -7.58
CA PHE A 94 -9.11 8.56 -7.14
C PHE A 94 -8.86 8.40 -5.64
N ASN A 95 -9.27 7.28 -5.03
CA ASN A 95 -8.84 6.92 -3.68
C ASN A 95 -7.56 6.11 -3.75
N ALA A 96 -6.65 6.37 -2.81
CA ALA A 96 -5.45 5.58 -2.61
C ALA A 96 -5.76 4.36 -1.73
N TRP A 97 -5.35 3.19 -2.22
CA TRP A 97 -5.43 1.90 -1.55
C TRP A 97 -4.02 1.39 -1.25
N VAL A 98 -3.80 0.98 -0.01
CA VAL A 98 -2.54 0.35 0.40
C VAL A 98 -2.66 -1.15 0.16
N VAL A 99 -1.77 -1.68 -0.67
CA VAL A 99 -1.68 -3.11 -1.00
C VAL A 99 -0.31 -3.67 -0.63
N ASP A 100 -0.20 -4.99 -0.71
CA ASP A 100 0.99 -5.79 -0.39
C ASP A 100 1.61 -5.53 1.00
N PHE A 101 1.55 -6.58 1.83
CA PHE A 101 2.13 -6.58 3.17
C PHE A 101 3.10 -7.76 3.35
N GLY A 102 3.67 -8.26 2.25
CA GLY A 102 4.67 -9.33 2.23
C GLY A 102 6.00 -8.92 2.86
N GLY A 103 6.19 -7.61 3.07
CA GLY A 103 7.45 -7.02 3.50
C GLY A 103 8.44 -6.92 2.35
N GLY A 104 9.44 -6.06 2.48
CA GLY A 104 10.35 -5.79 1.40
C GLY A 104 11.05 -4.47 1.59
N SER A 105 11.81 -4.05 0.59
CA SER A 105 12.43 -2.73 0.58
C SER A 105 12.91 -2.40 -0.82
N ILE A 106 12.32 -1.34 -1.37
CA ILE A 106 12.92 -0.58 -2.46
C ILE A 106 13.77 0.52 -1.82
N VAL A 107 15.09 0.42 -1.99
CA VAL A 107 16.09 1.28 -1.31
C VAL A 107 15.87 2.76 -1.58
N GLU A 108 15.32 3.12 -2.75
CA GLU A 108 14.94 4.49 -3.10
C GLU A 108 13.95 5.11 -2.10
N PHE A 109 13.03 4.30 -1.56
CA PHE A 109 11.97 4.74 -0.65
C PHE A 109 12.31 4.49 0.81
N VAL A 110 12.74 3.27 1.12
CA VAL A 110 13.03 2.83 2.49
C VAL A 110 14.38 2.11 2.52
N PRO A 111 15.38 2.61 3.27
CA PRO A 111 16.64 1.90 3.45
C PRO A 111 16.42 0.52 4.06
N ARG A 112 17.14 -0.51 3.59
CA ARG A 112 17.00 -1.90 4.07
C ARG A 112 17.06 -2.03 5.60
N LYS A 113 17.88 -1.21 6.27
CA LYS A 113 18.01 -1.22 7.74
C LYS A 113 16.75 -0.77 8.50
N LYS A 114 15.81 -0.13 7.81
CA LYS A 114 14.52 0.32 8.35
C LYS A 114 13.32 -0.44 7.75
N ALA A 115 13.58 -1.36 6.82
CA ALA A 115 12.54 -2.20 6.22
C ALA A 115 11.78 -2.98 7.30
N GLY A 116 10.45 -3.08 7.18
CA GLY A 116 9.64 -3.78 8.17
C GLY A 116 9.58 -3.12 9.55
N THR A 117 9.83 -1.80 9.64
CA THR A 117 9.69 -1.04 10.90
C THR A 117 8.68 0.11 10.77
N LYS A 118 8.08 0.55 11.88
CA LYS A 118 7.21 1.73 11.93
C LYS A 118 7.93 2.99 11.41
N GLU A 119 9.20 3.14 11.77
CA GLU A 119 10.03 4.24 11.28
C GLU A 119 10.24 4.18 9.76
N GLY A 120 10.46 2.98 9.22
CA GLY A 120 10.59 2.74 7.79
C GLY A 120 9.33 3.10 7.02
N ASP A 121 8.15 2.77 7.55
CA ASP A 121 6.88 3.13 6.93
C ASP A 121 6.74 4.65 6.82
N TRP A 122 6.96 5.39 7.91
CA TRP A 122 6.85 6.85 7.90
C TRP A 122 7.88 7.52 7.01
N GLN A 123 9.11 7.00 7.00
CA GLN A 123 10.13 7.48 6.08
C GLN A 123 9.70 7.27 4.62
N GLY A 124 9.16 6.09 4.28
CA GLY A 124 8.69 5.77 2.94
C GLY A 124 7.52 6.67 2.51
N VAL A 125 6.53 6.87 3.39
CA VAL A 125 5.38 7.76 3.12
C VAL A 125 5.85 9.19 2.85
N GLY A 126 6.75 9.72 3.68
CA GLY A 126 7.36 11.04 3.46
C GLY A 126 8.11 11.09 2.13
N LYS A 127 8.95 10.09 1.84
CA LYS A 127 9.72 10.04 0.58
C LYS A 127 8.82 10.03 -0.66
N ILE A 128 7.70 9.31 -0.61
CA ILE A 128 6.74 9.24 -1.71
C ILE A 128 6.07 10.59 -1.94
N PHE A 129 5.43 11.14 -0.91
CA PHE A 129 4.54 12.28 -1.07
C PHE A 129 5.23 13.65 -0.98
N ASP A 130 6.36 13.75 -0.31
CA ASP A 130 7.06 15.04 -0.12
C ASP A 130 8.16 15.27 -1.17
N GLU A 131 8.58 14.21 -1.87
CA GLU A 131 9.69 14.29 -2.84
C GLU A 131 9.36 13.58 -4.16
N TRP A 132 9.18 12.26 -4.12
CA TRP A 132 9.20 11.43 -5.33
C TRP A 132 8.05 11.72 -6.31
N ILE A 133 6.84 11.98 -5.79
CA ILE A 133 5.63 12.13 -6.63
C ILE A 133 5.69 13.32 -7.59
N PHE A 134 6.50 14.34 -7.27
CA PHE A 134 6.69 15.54 -8.11
C PHE A 134 8.07 15.63 -8.75
N LYS A 135 8.91 14.61 -8.59
CA LYS A 135 10.26 14.61 -9.15
C LYS A 135 10.21 14.38 -10.66
N SER A 136 10.93 15.20 -11.44
CA SER A 136 11.17 14.95 -12.87
C SER A 136 12.11 13.77 -13.08
N ASP A 137 11.90 13.04 -14.16
CA ASP A 137 12.89 12.09 -14.70
C ASP A 137 13.81 12.90 -15.61
N ASP A 138 14.90 13.42 -15.06
CA ASP A 138 15.95 14.11 -15.81
C ASP A 138 16.76 13.15 -16.69
#